data_AF-A0A8J4TMG2-F1
#
_entry.id   AF-A0A8J4TMG2-F1
#
_cell.length_a   1.000
_cell.length_b   1.000
_cell.length_c   1.000
_cell.angle_alpha   90.00
_cell.angle_beta   90.00
_cell.angle_gamma   90.00
#
_symmetry.space_group_name_H-M   'P 1'
#
loop_
_entity.id
_entity.type
_entity.pdbx_description
1 polymer ?
#
loop_
_entity_poly.entity_id
_entity_poly.type
_entity_poly.pdbx_seq_one_letter_code
_entity_poly.pdbx_strand_id
1 'polypeptide(L)'
;VINVGNIQVYSQIYSYDNVVYTPKECVPCSHVIPARARHCARCDQCVFRFEHHCVWTNCCIGGLNYAYFLLWITSLLALTVNDTWLIIRMLREHIQETRLWQAFYMDSGGQLKPMDYTNLVQHLFMSFPLVVPMLLLLGLISSGLAAYLVLHLWLSCTNQTSTEFYSRSSRRRELARQRPSYCRRYYDRSSLWANLFEVFGYETTNLLREMRRRLPAQMEFKTH
;
A
#
# COMPACT_ATOMS: atom_id res chain seq x y z
N VAL A 1 10.56 8.48 13.36
CA VAL A 1 9.65 9.16 14.30
C VAL A 1 10.22 10.53 14.60
N ILE A 2 9.37 11.54 14.74
CA ILE A 2 9.77 12.92 15.04
C ILE A 2 9.80 13.12 16.56
N ASN A 3 10.86 13.75 17.05
CA ASN A 3 11.02 14.16 18.45
C ASN A 3 11.77 15.50 18.52
N VAL A 4 11.93 16.04 19.72
CA VAL A 4 12.60 17.34 19.96
C VAL A 4 14.03 17.37 19.39
N GLY A 5 14.75 16.25 19.44
CA GLY A 5 16.12 16.16 18.92
C GLY A 5 16.22 16.26 17.41
N ASN A 6 15.26 15.72 16.66
CA ASN A 6 15.33 15.62 15.19
C ASN A 6 14.32 16.50 14.43
N ILE A 7 13.45 17.24 15.12
CA ILE A 7 12.38 18.01 14.49
C ILE A 7 12.88 19.08 13.52
N GLN A 8 13.99 19.74 13.85
CA GLN A 8 14.58 20.78 13.00
C GLN A 8 15.00 20.22 11.64
N VAL A 9 15.52 18.97 11.63
CA VAL A 9 15.90 18.27 10.40
C VAL A 9 14.67 18.06 9.52
N TYR A 10 13.60 17.49 10.06
CA TYR A 10 12.39 17.20 9.28
C TYR A 10 11.64 18.45 8.82
N SER A 11 11.72 19.54 9.59
CA SER A 11 11.08 20.83 9.27
C SER A 11 11.71 21.51 8.06
N GLN A 12 12.98 21.20 7.74
CA GLN A 12 13.69 21.78 6.61
C GLN A 12 13.48 21.02 5.30
N ILE A 13 12.95 19.79 5.33
CA ILE A 13 12.81 18.93 4.14
C ILE A 13 11.66 19.42 3.25
N TYR A 14 10.56 19.84 3.85
CA TYR A 14 9.35 20.24 3.14
C TYR A 14 8.87 21.60 3.60
N SER A 15 8.62 22.50 2.65
CA SER A 15 7.88 23.73 2.91
C SER A 15 6.39 23.43 3.09
N TYR A 16 5.73 24.25 3.91
CA TYR A 16 4.28 24.23 4.05
C TYR A 16 3.63 24.76 2.77
N ASP A 17 2.66 24.03 2.23
CA ASP A 17 1.84 24.53 1.12
C ASP A 17 0.79 25.56 1.59
N ASN A 18 0.63 25.72 2.91
CA ASN A 18 -0.33 26.58 3.59
C ASN A 18 -1.78 26.35 3.16
N VAL A 19 -2.08 25.14 2.69
CA VAL A 19 -3.40 24.74 2.19
C VAL A 19 -3.81 23.43 2.83
N VAL A 20 -3.04 22.36 2.59
CA VAL A 20 -3.22 21.05 3.24
C VAL A 20 -2.37 20.98 4.49
N TYR A 21 -1.15 21.51 4.43
CA TYR A 21 -0.22 21.58 5.53
C TYR A 21 0.03 23.04 5.90
N THR A 22 -0.56 23.44 7.01
CA THR A 22 -0.24 24.68 7.72
C THR A 22 0.56 24.35 8.97
N PRO A 23 1.42 25.27 9.46
CA PRO A 23 2.06 25.11 10.75
C PRO A 23 1.00 24.92 11.83
N LYS A 24 1.08 23.82 12.57
CA LYS A 24 0.18 23.50 13.67
C LYS A 24 0.93 22.80 14.78
N GLU A 25 0.57 23.08 16.02
CA GLU A 25 1.15 22.41 17.17
C GLU A 25 0.53 21.02 17.37
N CYS A 26 1.36 20.03 17.66
CA CYS A 26 0.93 18.75 18.19
C CYS A 26 0.80 18.88 19.70
N VAL A 27 -0.43 18.89 20.23
CA VAL A 27 -0.63 18.96 21.69
C VAL A 27 0.06 17.79 22.43
N PRO A 28 -0.11 16.51 22.00
CA PRO A 28 0.55 15.39 22.67
C PRO A 28 2.08 15.42 22.63
N CYS A 29 2.68 15.94 21.54
CA CYS A 29 4.14 15.93 21.36
C CYS A 29 4.81 17.28 21.67
N SER A 30 4.03 18.32 22.01
CA SER A 30 4.47 19.68 22.35
C SER A 30 5.45 20.30 21.35
N HIS A 31 5.17 20.16 20.07
CA HIS A 31 5.98 20.76 19.01
C HIS A 31 5.16 21.06 17.74
N VAL A 32 5.63 21.98 16.92
CA VAL A 32 5.01 22.27 15.61
C VAL A 32 5.22 21.09 14.66
N ILE A 33 4.15 20.56 14.07
CA ILE A 33 4.21 19.40 13.17
C ILE A 33 4.82 19.84 11.83
N PRO A 34 5.97 19.25 11.40
CA PRO A 34 6.56 19.53 10.10
C PRO A 34 5.60 19.28 8.94
N ALA A 35 5.81 19.96 7.81
CA ALA A 35 5.00 19.71 6.61
C ALA A 35 5.05 18.22 6.21
N ARG A 36 3.92 17.68 5.76
CA ARG A 36 3.70 16.26 5.45
C ARG A 36 3.80 15.28 6.63
N ALA A 37 4.12 15.74 7.84
CA ALA A 37 4.05 14.91 9.04
C ALA A 37 2.66 14.93 9.68
N ARG A 38 2.32 13.86 10.42
CA ARG A 38 1.09 13.79 11.22
C ARG A 38 1.34 13.03 12.52
N HIS A 39 0.62 13.42 13.57
CA HIS A 39 0.53 12.62 14.79
C HIS A 39 -0.42 11.44 14.55
N CYS A 40 0.02 10.23 14.87
CA CYS A 40 -0.84 9.05 14.88
C CYS A 40 -1.27 8.77 16.31
N ALA A 41 -2.55 8.95 16.62
CA ALA A 41 -3.09 8.72 17.96
C ALA A 41 -2.94 7.27 18.43
N ARG A 42 -2.87 6.29 17.51
CA ARG A 42 -2.70 4.88 17.88
C ARG A 42 -1.27 4.54 18.30
N CYS A 43 -0.28 5.17 17.67
CA CYS A 43 1.12 4.97 18.06
C CYS A 43 1.60 6.01 19.08
N ASP A 44 0.84 7.08 19.27
CA ASP A 44 1.14 8.26 20.12
C ASP A 44 2.42 9.00 19.72
N GLN A 45 2.67 9.14 18.41
CA GLN A 45 3.91 9.75 17.91
C GLN A 45 3.67 10.53 16.61
N CYS A 46 4.49 11.57 16.39
CA CYS A 46 4.56 12.25 15.10
C CYS A 46 5.42 11.46 14.10
N VAL A 47 4.85 11.18 12.94
CA VAL A 47 5.51 10.41 11.87
C VAL A 47 5.76 11.33 10.69
N PHE A 48 7.02 11.35 10.24
CA PHE A 48 7.46 12.13 9.08
C PHE A 48 6.91 11.54 7.77
N ARG A 49 6.44 12.42 6.87
CA ARG A 49 5.79 12.06 5.59
C ARG A 49 4.78 10.93 5.82
N PHE A 50 3.79 11.19 6.65
CA PHE A 50 2.83 10.19 7.12
C PHE A 50 1.93 9.74 5.97
N GLU A 51 1.86 8.43 5.74
CA GLU A 51 0.89 7.82 4.85
C GLU A 51 -0.38 7.45 5.63
N HIS A 52 -0.27 6.40 6.43
CA HIS A 52 -1.35 5.83 7.23
C HIS A 52 -0.78 4.97 8.37
N HIS A 53 -1.62 4.66 9.35
CA HIS A 53 -1.35 3.58 10.28
C HIS A 53 -1.87 2.28 9.67
N CYS A 54 -0.97 1.34 9.37
CA CYS A 54 -1.35 0.07 8.79
C CYS A 54 -1.74 -0.91 9.91
N VAL A 55 -2.99 -1.38 9.89
CA VAL A 55 -3.48 -2.35 10.88
C VAL A 55 -2.83 -3.72 10.73
N TRP A 56 -2.39 -4.07 9.52
CA TRP A 56 -1.81 -5.37 9.19
C TRP A 56 -0.37 -5.52 9.67
N THR A 57 0.42 -4.44 9.63
CA THR A 57 1.79 -4.42 10.17
C THR A 57 1.85 -3.87 11.58
N ASN A 58 0.71 -3.44 12.14
CA ASN A 58 0.58 -2.74 13.43
C ASN A 58 1.59 -1.59 13.59
N CYS A 59 1.91 -0.91 12.49
CA CYS A 59 2.94 0.12 12.43
C CYS A 59 2.47 1.33 11.60
N CYS A 60 3.02 2.50 11.91
CA CYS A 60 2.85 3.64 11.01
C CYS A 60 3.72 3.50 9.77
N ILE A 61 3.12 3.72 8.60
CA ILE A 61 3.83 3.86 7.34
C ILE A 61 4.07 5.35 7.08
N GLY A 62 5.32 5.71 6.81
CA GLY A 62 5.73 7.06 6.49
C GLY A 62 7.04 7.08 5.70
N GLY A 63 7.66 8.25 5.57
CA GLY A 63 8.76 8.45 4.61
C GLY A 63 9.93 7.46 4.74
N LEU A 64 10.27 7.04 5.96
CA LEU A 64 11.43 6.17 6.21
C LEU A 64 11.17 4.69 5.93
N ASN A 65 9.91 4.24 5.93
CA ASN A 65 9.56 2.82 5.74
C ASN A 65 8.59 2.59 4.58
N TYR A 66 8.25 3.63 3.82
CA TYR A 66 7.32 3.51 2.70
C TYR A 66 7.85 2.62 1.56
N ALA A 67 9.16 2.65 1.27
CA ALA A 67 9.76 1.75 0.29
C ALA A 67 9.64 0.27 0.70
N TYR A 68 9.90 -0.05 1.97
CA TYR A 68 9.70 -1.39 2.52
C TYR A 68 8.23 -1.83 2.47
N PHE A 69 7.31 -0.91 2.72
CA PHE A 69 5.88 -1.17 2.60
C PHE A 69 5.48 -1.51 1.16
N LEU A 70 5.99 -0.79 0.16
CA LEU A 70 5.76 -1.10 -1.25
C LEU A 70 6.34 -2.47 -1.63
N LEU A 71 7.54 -2.79 -1.15
CA LEU A 71 8.16 -4.10 -1.35
C LEU A 71 7.31 -5.20 -0.71
N TRP A 72 6.84 -4.99 0.53
CA TRP A 72 5.99 -5.94 1.25
C TRP A 72 4.68 -6.24 0.49
N ILE A 73 3.97 -5.21 0.00
CA ILE A 73 2.76 -5.41 -0.84
C ILE A 73 3.10 -6.17 -2.12
N THR A 74 4.21 -5.82 -2.77
CA THR A 74 4.63 -6.47 -4.01
C THR A 74 4.95 -7.95 -3.78
N SER A 75 5.62 -8.28 -2.67
CA SER A 75 5.87 -9.66 -2.28
C SER A 75 4.59 -10.43 -1.96
N LEU A 76 3.62 -9.82 -1.26
CA LEU A 76 2.31 -10.44 -1.00
C LEU A 76 1.53 -10.70 -2.29
N LEU A 77 1.56 -9.77 -3.24
CA LEU A 77 0.94 -9.96 -4.54
C LEU A 77 1.60 -11.11 -5.30
N ALA A 78 2.93 -11.17 -5.31
CA ALA A 78 3.65 -12.26 -5.97
C ALA A 78 3.32 -13.64 -5.36
N LEU A 79 3.23 -13.74 -4.03
CA LEU A 79 2.82 -14.96 -3.33
C LEU A 79 1.40 -15.39 -3.73
N THR A 80 0.42 -14.49 -3.61
CA THR A 80 -0.98 -14.81 -3.92
C THR A 80 -1.20 -15.18 -5.40
N VAL A 81 -0.46 -14.56 -6.32
CA VAL A 81 -0.47 -14.93 -7.74
C VAL A 81 0.15 -16.30 -7.96
N ASN A 82 1.28 -16.61 -7.29
CA ASN A 82 1.92 -17.91 -7.37
C ASN A 82 1.02 -19.04 -6.84
N ASP A 83 0.40 -18.83 -5.68
CA ASP A 83 -0.53 -19.80 -5.08
C ASP A 83 -1.74 -20.03 -5.99
N THR A 84 -2.32 -18.95 -6.54
CA THR A 84 -3.43 -19.03 -7.51
C THR A 84 -3.03 -19.87 -8.73
N TRP A 85 -1.83 -19.63 -9.28
CA TRP A 85 -1.32 -20.38 -10.43
C TRP A 85 -1.11 -21.86 -10.11
N LEU A 86 -0.54 -22.17 -8.93
CA LEU A 86 -0.30 -23.54 -8.49
C LEU A 86 -1.62 -24.32 -8.33
N ILE A 87 -2.64 -23.70 -7.74
CA ILE A 87 -3.96 -24.32 -7.58
C ILE A 87 -4.62 -24.57 -8.95
N ILE A 88 -4.56 -23.60 -9.87
CA ILE A 88 -5.10 -23.78 -11.22
C ILE A 88 -4.40 -24.95 -11.92
N ARG A 89 -3.07 -25.07 -11.77
CA ARG A 89 -2.30 -26.19 -12.32
C ARG A 89 -2.71 -27.53 -11.71
N MET A 90 -2.79 -27.62 -10.38
CA MET A 90 -3.24 -28.82 -9.68
C MET A 90 -4.62 -29.27 -10.16
N LEU A 91 -5.59 -28.35 -10.25
CA LEU A 91 -6.94 -28.67 -10.72
C LEU A 91 -6.92 -29.14 -12.18
N ARG A 92 -6.13 -28.51 -13.05
CA ARG A 92 -5.99 -28.94 -14.45
C ARG A 92 -5.40 -30.33 -14.58
N GLU A 93 -4.34 -30.63 -13.84
CA GLU A 93 -3.70 -31.94 -13.82
C GLU A 93 -4.70 -33.01 -13.33
N HIS A 94 -5.43 -32.73 -12.24
CA HIS A 94 -6.49 -33.63 -11.76
C HIS A 94 -7.56 -33.91 -12.81
N ILE A 95 -8.06 -32.88 -13.50
CA ILE A 95 -9.07 -33.01 -14.57
C ILE A 95 -8.57 -33.88 -15.73
N GLN A 96 -7.28 -33.77 -16.08
CA GLN A 96 -6.67 -34.55 -17.14
C GLN A 96 -6.47 -36.02 -16.75
N GLU A 97 -5.95 -36.27 -15.55
CA GLU A 97 -5.70 -37.63 -15.06
C GLU A 97 -6.98 -38.44 -14.89
N THR A 98 -8.02 -37.82 -14.34
CA THR A 98 -9.34 -38.43 -14.15
C THR A 98 -10.20 -38.46 -15.42
N ARG A 99 -9.72 -37.84 -16.51
CA ARG A 99 -10.43 -37.75 -17.80
C ARG A 99 -11.85 -37.22 -17.65
N LEU A 100 -12.05 -36.22 -16.79
CA LEU A 100 -13.39 -35.68 -16.48
C LEU A 100 -14.09 -35.10 -17.71
N TRP A 101 -13.35 -34.59 -18.69
CA TRP A 101 -13.92 -34.09 -19.94
C TRP A 101 -14.57 -35.19 -20.80
N GLN A 102 -14.16 -36.45 -20.62
CA GLN A 102 -14.73 -37.60 -21.31
C GLN A 102 -15.78 -38.33 -20.46
N ALA A 103 -16.04 -37.87 -19.23
CA ALA A 103 -17.00 -38.47 -18.33
C ALA A 103 -18.45 -38.11 -18.68
N PHE A 104 -19.37 -39.02 -18.38
CA PHE A 104 -20.82 -38.83 -18.52
C PHE A 104 -21.46 -38.83 -17.14
N TYR A 105 -22.48 -37.98 -16.96
CA TYR A 105 -23.26 -37.89 -15.72
C TYR A 105 -24.73 -38.15 -16.02
N MET A 106 -25.43 -38.79 -15.09
CA MET A 106 -26.88 -38.89 -15.15
C MET A 106 -27.50 -37.65 -14.51
N ASP A 107 -28.41 -37.00 -15.24
CA ASP A 107 -29.21 -35.92 -14.68
C ASP A 107 -30.37 -36.43 -13.81
N SER A 108 -31.08 -35.50 -13.15
CA SER A 108 -32.24 -35.84 -12.31
C SER A 108 -33.38 -36.54 -13.08
N GLY A 109 -33.38 -36.48 -14.42
CA GLY A 109 -34.31 -37.18 -15.30
C GLY A 109 -33.79 -38.54 -15.80
N GLY A 110 -32.63 -38.99 -15.32
CA GLY A 110 -32.00 -40.26 -15.71
C GLY A 110 -31.34 -40.25 -17.08
N GLN A 111 -31.18 -39.09 -17.72
CA GLN A 111 -30.54 -38.96 -19.02
C GLN A 111 -29.03 -38.84 -18.87
N LEU A 112 -28.27 -39.60 -19.66
CA LEU A 112 -26.82 -39.50 -19.73
C LEU A 112 -26.42 -38.26 -20.54
N LYS A 113 -25.75 -37.32 -19.87
CA LYS A 113 -25.22 -36.11 -20.50
C LYS A 113 -23.70 -36.06 -20.39
N PRO A 114 -23.00 -35.58 -21.43
CA PRO A 114 -21.56 -35.35 -21.36
C PRO A 114 -21.24 -34.26 -20.32
N MET A 115 -20.00 -34.24 -19.86
CA MET A 115 -19.52 -33.21 -18.94
C MET A 115 -19.66 -31.80 -19.53
N ASP A 116 -20.30 -30.91 -18.77
CA ASP A 116 -20.38 -29.47 -19.02
C ASP A 116 -19.62 -28.70 -17.93
N TYR A 117 -19.28 -27.43 -18.17
CA TYR A 117 -18.57 -26.56 -17.22
C TYR A 117 -19.28 -26.46 -15.87
N THR A 118 -20.62 -26.40 -15.86
CA THR A 118 -21.41 -26.31 -14.62
C THR A 118 -21.22 -27.55 -13.75
N ASN A 119 -21.38 -28.73 -14.35
CA ASN A 119 -21.18 -30.02 -13.71
C ASN A 119 -19.72 -30.25 -13.29
N LEU A 120 -18.76 -29.78 -14.10
CA LEU A 120 -17.34 -29.85 -13.77
C LEU A 120 -17.02 -29.01 -12.53
N VAL A 121 -17.49 -27.76 -12.48
CA VAL A 121 -17.29 -26.88 -11.32
C VAL A 121 -17.94 -27.49 -10.08
N GLN A 122 -19.16 -28.02 -10.21
CA GLN A 122 -19.83 -28.73 -9.11
C GLN A 122 -19.02 -29.94 -8.66
N HIS A 123 -18.53 -30.77 -9.59
CA HIS A 123 -17.70 -31.93 -9.26
C HIS A 123 -16.42 -31.53 -8.53
N LEU A 124 -15.69 -30.54 -9.04
CA LEU A 124 -14.45 -30.06 -8.41
C LEU A 124 -14.72 -29.45 -7.02
N PHE A 125 -15.83 -28.75 -6.84
CA PHE A 125 -16.24 -28.23 -5.54
C PHE A 125 -16.56 -29.35 -4.55
N MET A 126 -17.24 -30.41 -4.99
CA MET A 126 -17.54 -31.55 -4.13
C MET A 126 -16.29 -32.40 -3.82
N SER A 127 -15.37 -32.53 -4.78
CA SER A 127 -14.10 -33.25 -4.60
C SER A 127 -13.11 -32.47 -3.74
N PHE A 128 -13.05 -31.14 -3.89
CA PHE A 128 -12.13 -30.26 -3.17
C PHE A 128 -12.85 -29.04 -2.57
N PRO A 129 -13.69 -29.24 -1.54
CA PRO A 129 -14.54 -28.19 -0.97
C PRO A 129 -13.76 -27.06 -0.30
N LEU A 130 -12.48 -27.25 0.00
CA LEU A 130 -11.60 -26.21 0.54
C LEU A 130 -10.79 -25.50 -0.55
N VAL A 131 -10.32 -26.24 -1.56
CA VAL A 131 -9.41 -25.69 -2.59
C VAL A 131 -10.15 -24.78 -3.56
N VAL A 132 -11.37 -25.15 -3.99
CA VAL A 132 -12.12 -24.37 -4.98
C VAL A 132 -12.54 -23.00 -4.42
N PRO A 133 -13.09 -22.87 -3.18
CA PRO A 133 -13.34 -21.56 -2.57
C PRO A 133 -12.07 -20.78 -2.28
N MET A 134 -10.98 -21.46 -1.89
CA MET A 134 -9.68 -20.82 -1.66
C MET A 134 -9.14 -20.17 -2.95
N LEU A 135 -9.33 -20.80 -4.11
CA LEU A 135 -8.97 -20.21 -5.40
C LEU A 135 -9.72 -18.89 -5.67
N LEU A 136 -11.02 -18.87 -5.41
CA LEU A 136 -11.83 -17.65 -5.55
C LEU A 136 -11.35 -16.55 -4.60
N LEU A 137 -11.12 -16.91 -3.33
CA LEU A 137 -10.63 -15.97 -2.31
C LEU A 137 -9.26 -15.40 -2.67
N LEU A 138 -8.32 -16.24 -3.11
CA LEU A 138 -6.98 -15.80 -3.52
C LEU A 138 -7.04 -14.88 -4.75
N GLY A 139 -7.92 -15.15 -5.71
CA GLY A 139 -8.17 -14.26 -6.84
C GLY A 139 -8.68 -12.88 -6.40
N LEU A 140 -9.64 -12.83 -5.47
CA LEU A 140 -10.14 -11.58 -4.91
C LEU A 140 -9.06 -10.82 -4.13
N ILE A 141 -8.28 -11.50 -3.29
CA ILE A 141 -7.17 -10.88 -2.55
C ILE A 141 -6.11 -10.35 -3.52
N SER A 142 -5.71 -11.13 -4.52
CA SER A 142 -4.71 -10.73 -5.52
C SER A 142 -5.16 -9.49 -6.30
N SER A 143 -6.41 -9.46 -6.76
CA SER A 143 -6.97 -8.28 -7.45
C SER A 143 -7.03 -7.03 -6.56
N GLY A 144 -7.42 -7.19 -5.28
CA GLY A 144 -7.42 -6.10 -4.30
C GLY A 144 -6.01 -5.56 -4.02
N LEU A 145 -5.03 -6.46 -3.84
CA LEU A 145 -3.62 -6.10 -3.66
C LEU A 145 -3.05 -5.41 -4.90
N ALA A 146 -3.38 -5.89 -6.11
CA ALA A 146 -2.95 -5.27 -7.35
C ALA A 146 -3.52 -3.86 -7.50
N ALA A 147 -4.82 -3.66 -7.25
CA ALA A 147 -5.43 -2.33 -7.29
C ALA A 147 -4.80 -1.38 -6.26
N TYR A 148 -4.55 -1.87 -5.05
CA TYR A 148 -3.90 -1.10 -3.99
C TYR A 148 -2.45 -0.73 -4.33
N LEU A 149 -1.69 -1.67 -4.90
CA LEU A 149 -0.32 -1.43 -5.38
C LEU A 149 -0.30 -0.40 -6.50
N VAL A 150 -1.20 -0.51 -7.49
CA VAL A 150 -1.31 0.46 -8.60
C VAL A 150 -1.60 1.86 -8.08
N LEU A 151 -2.52 2.00 -7.11
CA LEU A 151 -2.78 3.27 -6.45
C LEU A 151 -1.51 3.84 -5.81
N HIS A 152 -0.80 3.03 -5.03
CA HIS A 152 0.41 3.47 -4.32
C HIS A 152 1.59 3.76 -5.26
N LEU A 153 1.72 3.05 -6.38
CA LEU A 153 2.68 3.36 -7.43
C LEU A 153 2.34 4.71 -8.09
N TRP A 154 1.06 4.95 -8.38
CA TRP A 154 0.63 6.25 -8.91
C TRP A 154 0.88 7.39 -7.92
N LEU A 155 0.59 7.20 -6.62
CA LEU A 155 0.91 8.17 -5.58
C LEU A 155 2.42 8.45 -5.51
N SER A 156 3.25 7.41 -5.62
CA SER A 156 4.71 7.54 -5.62
C SER A 156 5.21 8.30 -6.85
N CYS A 157 4.71 7.97 -8.04
CA CYS A 157 5.03 8.66 -9.30
C CYS A 157 4.59 10.13 -9.30
N THR A 158 3.58 10.48 -8.50
CA THR A 158 3.07 11.86 -8.38
C THR A 158 3.55 12.59 -7.12
N ASN A 159 4.43 11.96 -6.34
CA ASN A 159 4.95 12.41 -5.05
C ASN A 159 3.86 12.91 -4.08
N GLN A 160 2.76 12.19 -4.02
CA GLN A 160 1.66 12.46 -3.09
C GLN A 160 1.60 11.40 -2.01
N THR A 161 1.21 11.79 -0.80
CA THR A 161 0.77 10.84 0.22
C THR A 161 -0.71 10.49 0.05
N SER A 162 -1.12 9.32 0.53
CA SER A 162 -2.54 8.94 0.59
C SER A 162 -3.39 10.00 1.32
N THR A 163 -2.88 10.51 2.45
CA THR A 163 -3.50 11.64 3.18
C THR A 163 -3.67 12.89 2.31
N GLU A 164 -2.63 13.27 1.56
CA GLU A 164 -2.68 14.43 0.65
C GLU A 164 -3.74 14.24 -0.41
N PHE A 165 -3.76 13.07 -1.05
CA PHE A 165 -4.73 12.74 -2.07
C PHE A 165 -6.17 12.87 -1.55
N TYR A 166 -6.47 12.27 -0.40
CA TYR A 166 -7.80 12.39 0.22
C TYR A 166 -8.14 13.84 0.58
N SER A 167 -7.25 14.54 1.28
CA SER A 167 -7.49 15.94 1.70
C SER A 167 -7.74 16.87 0.51
N ARG A 168 -6.99 16.67 -0.59
CA ARG A 168 -7.18 17.41 -1.84
C ARG A 168 -8.47 17.04 -2.54
N SER A 169 -8.83 15.76 -2.57
CA SER A 169 -10.07 15.30 -3.22
C SER A 169 -11.31 15.95 -2.57
N SER A 170 -11.36 16.00 -1.24
CA SER A 170 -12.47 16.58 -0.48
C SER A 170 -12.56 18.10 -0.64
N ARG A 171 -11.42 18.79 -0.68
CA ARG A 171 -11.36 20.27 -0.75
C ARG A 171 -11.20 20.80 -2.18
N ARG A 172 -11.23 19.93 -3.20
CA ARG A 172 -10.88 20.28 -4.59
C ARG A 172 -11.64 21.49 -5.12
N ARG A 173 -12.96 21.56 -4.87
CA ARG A 173 -13.83 22.65 -5.34
C ARG A 173 -13.54 23.98 -4.65
N GLU A 174 -13.25 23.94 -3.35
CA GLU A 174 -12.89 25.13 -2.56
C GLU A 174 -11.53 25.68 -2.99
N LEU A 175 -10.53 24.80 -3.13
CA LEU A 175 -9.17 25.16 -3.50
C LEU A 175 -9.09 25.71 -4.94
N ALA A 176 -9.87 25.16 -5.86
CA ALA A 176 -9.97 25.67 -7.23
C ALA A 176 -10.51 27.11 -7.30
N ARG A 177 -11.36 27.52 -6.35
CA ARG A 177 -11.90 28.89 -6.27
C ARG A 177 -10.90 29.87 -5.65
N GLN A 178 -10.20 29.47 -4.60
CA GLN A 178 -9.32 30.37 -3.85
C GLN A 178 -7.94 30.55 -4.49
N ARG A 179 -7.36 29.50 -5.10
CA ARG A 179 -6.01 29.55 -5.67
C ARG A 179 -5.90 28.67 -6.94
N PRO A 180 -6.13 29.22 -8.15
CA PRO A 180 -6.07 28.45 -9.41
C PRO A 180 -4.70 27.78 -9.65
N SER A 181 -3.61 28.42 -9.20
CA SER A 181 -2.24 27.89 -9.26
C SER A 181 -2.04 26.61 -8.41
N TYR A 182 -2.97 26.30 -7.50
CA TYR A 182 -2.97 25.09 -6.67
C TYR A 182 -3.38 23.82 -7.46
N CYS A 183 -3.82 23.94 -8.72
CA CYS A 183 -4.00 22.78 -9.59
C CYS A 183 -2.70 21.98 -9.80
N ARG A 184 -1.53 22.60 -9.58
CA ARG A 184 -0.25 21.90 -9.61
C ARG A 184 -0.04 21.10 -8.32
N ARG A 185 0.53 19.90 -8.44
CA ARG A 185 0.95 19.10 -7.29
C ARG A 185 2.14 19.80 -6.62
N TYR A 186 1.94 20.43 -5.46
CA TYR A 186 2.96 21.29 -4.81
C TYR A 186 4.29 20.56 -4.53
N TYR A 187 4.24 19.30 -4.10
CA TYR A 187 5.41 18.47 -3.82
C TYR A 187 5.91 17.65 -5.04
N ASP A 188 5.27 17.77 -6.20
CA ASP A 188 5.68 17.07 -7.41
C ASP A 188 6.92 17.73 -8.02
N ARG A 189 7.97 16.94 -8.25
CA ARG A 189 9.25 17.40 -8.80
C ARG A 189 9.31 17.43 -10.32
N SER A 190 8.16 17.36 -11.01
CA SER A 190 8.02 17.43 -12.48
C SER A 190 8.64 16.29 -13.30
N SER A 191 9.47 15.44 -12.68
CA SER A 191 10.03 14.23 -13.28
C SER A 191 9.64 13.00 -12.47
N LEU A 192 9.19 11.95 -13.15
CA LEU A 192 8.85 10.66 -12.54
C LEU A 192 10.03 10.09 -11.75
N TRP A 193 11.24 10.15 -12.31
CA TRP A 193 12.45 9.66 -11.65
C TRP A 193 12.79 10.46 -10.40
N ALA A 194 12.58 11.79 -10.41
CA ALA A 194 12.81 12.62 -9.22
C ALA A 194 11.83 12.28 -8.09
N ASN A 195 10.57 11.99 -8.43
CA ASN A 195 9.56 11.58 -7.46
C ASN A 195 9.85 10.19 -6.87
N LEU A 196 10.20 9.22 -7.73
CA LEU A 196 10.56 7.88 -7.29
C LEU A 196 11.86 7.88 -6.47
N PHE A 197 12.87 8.64 -6.87
CA PHE A 197 14.11 8.77 -6.12
C PHE A 197 13.87 9.42 -4.75
N GLU A 198 12.89 10.32 -4.62
CA GLU A 198 12.51 10.82 -3.29
C GLU A 198 11.91 9.70 -2.43
N VAL A 199 11.04 8.86 -2.98
CA VAL A 199 10.38 7.76 -2.24
C VAL A 199 11.34 6.64 -1.87
N PHE A 200 12.10 6.13 -2.84
CA PHE A 200 13.02 5.00 -2.66
C PHE A 200 14.38 5.44 -2.15
N GLY A 201 14.71 6.72 -2.27
CA GLY A 201 15.99 7.28 -1.87
C GLY A 201 16.06 7.74 -0.42
N TYR A 202 15.01 7.62 0.39
CA TYR A 202 15.10 7.98 1.82
C TYR A 202 16.13 7.15 2.59
N GLU A 203 16.40 5.92 2.15
CA GLU A 203 17.45 5.07 2.73
C GLU A 203 18.85 5.34 2.17
N THR A 204 18.93 5.81 0.93
CA THR A 204 20.17 6.00 0.17
C THR A 204 20.65 7.45 0.14
N THR A 205 19.80 8.41 0.50
CA THR A 205 20.18 9.80 0.60
C THR A 205 21.10 9.96 1.80
N ASN A 206 22.38 10.16 1.48
CA ASN A 206 23.39 10.61 2.42
C ASN A 206 22.88 11.76 3.29
N LEU A 207 21.94 12.60 2.84
CA LEU A 207 21.35 13.70 3.61
C LEU A 207 20.82 13.28 4.99
N LEU A 208 20.01 12.22 5.12
CA LEU A 208 19.52 11.78 6.44
C LEU A 208 20.60 11.11 7.28
N ARG A 209 21.57 10.42 6.66
CA ARG A 209 22.74 9.85 7.34
C ARG A 209 23.74 10.94 7.80
N GLU A 210 23.94 11.97 6.99
CA GLU A 210 24.77 13.15 7.24
C GLU A 210 24.15 13.99 8.36
N MET A 211 22.83 14.21 8.32
CA MET A 211 22.09 14.91 9.36
C MET A 211 22.00 14.09 10.65
N ARG A 212 21.90 12.75 10.57
CA ARG A 212 22.04 11.85 11.73
C ARG A 212 23.44 11.90 12.34
N ARG A 213 24.49 12.05 11.52
CA ARG A 213 25.88 12.26 11.98
C ARG A 213 26.11 13.64 12.62
N ARG A 214 25.32 14.66 12.25
CA ARG A 214 25.35 16.01 12.85
C ARG A 214 24.49 16.17 14.10
N LEU A 215 23.66 15.18 14.43
CA LEU A 215 22.94 15.14 15.71
C LEU A 215 23.91 14.70 16.81
N PRO A 216 23.98 15.41 17.95
CA PRO A 216 24.86 15.01 19.06
C PRO A 216 24.53 13.59 19.52
N ALA A 217 25.57 12.83 19.86
CA ALA A 217 25.59 11.37 20.06
C ALA A 217 24.73 10.81 21.23
N GLN A 218 23.74 11.54 21.75
CA GLN A 218 22.98 11.17 22.94
C GLN A 218 21.64 10.46 22.69
N MET A 219 21.37 9.95 21.49
CA MET A 219 20.14 9.19 21.23
C MET A 219 20.44 7.82 20.62
N GLU A 220 20.87 6.89 21.48
CA GLU A 220 20.71 5.47 21.21
C GLU A 220 19.23 5.17 21.02
N PHE A 221 18.89 4.63 19.85
CA PHE A 221 17.57 4.09 19.57
C PHE A 221 17.34 2.88 20.48
N LYS A 222 16.50 3.01 21.51
CA LYS A 222 15.88 1.83 22.12
C LYS A 222 14.90 1.24 21.11
N THR A 223 15.37 0.23 20.37
CA THR A 223 14.51 -0.76 19.76
C THR A 223 13.94 -1.63 20.88
N HIS A 224 12.69 -1.37 21.25
CA HIS A 224 11.89 -2.30 22.04
C HIS A 224 11.01 -3.11 21.09
#